data_AF-A0A1M5JQB5-F1
#
_entry.id   AF-A0A1M5JQB5-F1
#
_cell.length_a   1.000
_cell.length_b   1.000
_cell.length_c   1.000
_cell.angle_alpha   90.00
_cell.angle_beta   90.00
_cell.angle_gamma   90.00
#
_symmetry.space_group_name_H-M   'P 1'
#
loop_
_entity.id
_entity.type
_entity.pdbx_description
1 polymer ?
#
loop_
_entity_poly.entity_id
_entity_poly.type
_entity_poly.pdbx_seq_one_letter_code
_entity_poly.pdbx_strand_id
1 'polypeptide(L)' 'MLNRSAPSFFHGKASSERPFCADCESPMILSRLQPDKPGFDLRTYVCLMCAATESIVVTIS' A
#
# COMPACT_ATOMS: atom_id res chain seq x y z
N MET A 1 27.35 -14.20 -4.02
CA MET A 1 25.95 -14.55 -4.35
C MET A 1 25.06 -13.94 -3.29
N LEU A 2 24.49 -12.75 -3.52
CA LEU A 2 23.61 -12.13 -2.54
C LEU A 2 22.25 -12.84 -2.58
N ASN A 3 22.04 -13.71 -1.61
CA ASN A 3 20.78 -14.37 -1.32
C ASN A 3 19.76 -13.29 -0.95
N ARG A 4 19.02 -12.78 -1.96
CA ARG A 4 17.89 -11.88 -1.76
C ARG A 4 16.70 -12.70 -1.29
N SER A 5 16.76 -13.16 -0.05
CA SER A 5 15.57 -13.58 0.68
C SER A 5 14.76 -12.31 0.90
N ALA A 6 13.87 -11.99 -0.05
CA ALA A 6 12.88 -10.95 0.13
C ALA A 6 12.17 -11.24 1.45
N PRO A 7 12.21 -10.32 2.43
CA PRO A 7 11.59 -10.61 3.70
C PRO A 7 10.08 -10.67 3.46
N SER A 8 9.52 -11.86 3.66
CA SER A 8 8.09 -12.16 3.57
C SER A 8 7.34 -11.44 4.70
N PHE A 9 7.31 -10.10 4.69
CA PHE A 9 6.59 -9.28 5.66
C PHE A 9 5.07 -9.31 5.48
N PHE A 10 4.55 -10.07 4.51
CA PHE A 10 3.12 -10.17 4.22
C PHE A 10 2.52 -11.45 4.81
N HIS A 11 2.55 -11.59 6.14
CA HIS A 11 1.70 -12.56 6.86
C HIS A 11 0.49 -11.89 7.56
N GLY A 12 0.22 -10.62 7.24
CA GLY A 12 -1.04 -9.98 7.62
C GLY A 12 -2.14 -10.45 6.69
N LYS A 13 -3.16 -11.14 7.24
CA LYS A 13 -4.44 -11.44 6.61
C LYS A 13 -4.83 -10.27 5.69
N ALA A 14 -4.90 -10.50 4.38
CA ALA A 14 -5.26 -9.49 3.40
C ALA A 14 -6.71 -9.05 3.68
N SER A 15 -6.89 -8.04 4.51
CA SER A 15 -8.05 -7.16 4.36
C SER A 15 -7.93 -6.56 2.97
N SER A 16 -9.02 -6.67 2.21
CA SER A 16 -9.14 -6.24 0.82
C SER A 16 -8.54 -4.84 0.58
N GLU A 17 -7.98 -4.62 -0.62
CA GLU A 17 -7.64 -3.30 -1.19
C GLU A 17 -6.28 -2.68 -0.84
N ARG A 18 -5.17 -3.44 -0.87
CA ARG A 18 -3.90 -2.80 -1.25
C ARG A 18 -3.87 -2.69 -2.78
N PRO A 19 -3.76 -1.49 -3.36
CA PRO A 19 -3.72 -1.34 -4.80
C PRO A 19 -2.43 -1.94 -5.38
N PHE A 20 -2.53 -2.38 -6.63
CA PHE A 20 -1.38 -2.72 -7.45
C PHE A 20 -1.01 -1.51 -8.29
N CYS A 21 0.28 -1.29 -8.49
CA CYS A 21 0.77 -0.19 -9.32
C CYS A 21 0.29 -0.36 -10.76
N ALA A 22 -0.33 0.68 -11.34
CA ALA A 22 -0.83 0.65 -12.71
C ALA A 22 0.27 0.40 -13.76
N ASP A 23 1.53 0.76 -13.48
CA ASP A 23 2.63 0.68 -14.44
C ASP A 23 3.36 -0.67 -14.46
N CYS A 24 3.51 -1.30 -13.29
CA CYS A 24 4.35 -2.51 -13.13
C CYS A 24 3.64 -3.67 -12.44
N GLU A 25 2.36 -3.50 -12.10
CA GLU A 25 1.50 -4.51 -11.47
C GLU A 25 2.07 -5.05 -10.14
N SER A 26 3.04 -4.34 -9.55
CA SER A 26 3.65 -4.70 -8.27
C SER A 26 2.74 -4.24 -7.12
N PRO A 27 2.62 -5.03 -6.03
CA PRO A 27 1.81 -4.64 -4.88
C PRO A 27 2.37 -3.36 -4.25
N MET A 28 1.50 -2.38 -4.01
CA MET A 28 1.90 -1.13 -3.37
C MET A 28 1.83 -1.25 -1.84
N ILE A 29 2.69 -0.48 -1.16
CA ILE A 29 2.78 -0.45 0.29
C ILE A 29 2.17 0.84 0.84
N LEU A 30 1.47 0.77 1.97
CA LEU A 30 0.96 1.97 2.64
C LEU A 30 2.14 2.81 3.14
N SER A 31 2.32 4.01 2.60
CA SER A 31 3.39 4.94 3.00
C SER A 31 2.91 5.99 3.99
N ARG A 32 1.64 6.39 3.89
CA ARG A 32 1.07 7.46 4.72
C ARG A 32 -0.40 7.20 5.00
N LEU A 33 -0.80 7.50 6.24
CA LEU A 33 -2.17 7.48 6.71
C LEU A 33 -2.48 8.86 7.30
N GLN A 34 -3.53 9.52 6.81
CA GLN A 34 -3.96 10.83 7.26
C GLN A 34 -5.48 10.83 7.50
N PRO A 35 -5.97 11.59 8.47
CA PRO A 35 -7.41 11.85 8.57
C PRO A 35 -7.84 12.72 7.38
N ASP A 36 -8.92 12.33 6.69
CA ASP A 36 -9.53 13.13 5.62
C ASP A 36 -10.71 13.93 6.17
N LYS A 37 -11.72 13.22 6.68
CA LYS A 37 -12.94 13.76 7.30
C LYS A 37 -13.38 12.84 8.44
N PRO A 38 -14.27 13.27 9.35
CA PRO A 38 -14.73 12.41 10.44
C PRO A 38 -15.29 11.09 9.89
N GLY A 39 -14.74 9.97 10.34
CA GLY A 39 -15.11 8.65 9.83
C GLY A 39 -14.37 8.19 8.57
N PHE A 40 -13.36 8.93 8.09
CA PHE A 40 -12.58 8.57 6.90
C PHE A 40 -11.08 8.87 7.04
N ASP A 41 -10.28 7.93 6.52
CA ASP A 41 -8.84 8.05 6.40
C ASP A 41 -8.42 8.17 4.92
N LEU A 42 -7.53 9.10 4.63
CA LEU A 42 -6.74 9.12 3.41
C LEU A 42 -5.53 8.19 3.56
N ARG A 43 -5.48 7.14 2.75
CA ARG A 43 -4.40 6.16 2.68
C ARG A 43 -3.58 6.38 1.43
N THR A 44 -2.32 6.73 1.58
CA THR A 44 -1.37 6.84 0.47
C THR A 44 -0.52 5.59 0.38
N TYR A 45 -0.51 4.98 -0.80
CA TYR A 45 0.28 3.82 -1.15
C TYR A 45 1.41 4.22 -2.10
N VAL A 46 2.56 3.57 -1.97
CA VAL A 46 3.73 3.77 -2.84
C VAL A 46 4.19 2.44 -3.42
N CYS A 47 4.54 2.45 -4.70
CA CYS A 47 5.18 1.35 -5.38
C CYS A 47 6.69 1.42 -5.15
N LEU A 48 7.29 0.37 -4.58
CA LEU A 48 8.73 0.32 -4.36
C LEU A 48 9.56 0.10 -5.64
N MET A 49 8.92 -0.34 -6.73
CA MET A 49 9.59 -0.60 -8.00
C MET A 49 9.68 0.65 -8.87
N CYS A 50 8.60 1.44 -8.91
CA CYS A 50 8.47 2.60 -9.80
C CYS A 50 8.45 3.94 -9.06
N ALA A 51 8.39 3.94 -7.73
CA ALA A 51 8.10 5.13 -6.90
C ALA A 51 6.75 5.82 -7.21
N ALA A 52 5.87 5.17 -7.98
CA ALA A 52 4.50 5.62 -8.20
C ALA A 52 3.72 5.67 -6.89
N THR A 53 2.85 6.65 -6.74
CA THR A 53 2.09 6.89 -5.51
C THR A 53 0.61 7.02 -5.83
N GLU A 54 -0.24 6.34 -5.06
CA GLU A 54 -1.69 6.36 -5.19
C GLU A 54 -2.33 6.64 -3.84
N SER A 55 -3.40 7.43 -3.79
CA SER A 55 -4.11 7.73 -2.55
C SER A 55 -5.59 7.38 -2.64
N ILE A 56 -6.09 6.64 -1.66
CA ILE A 56 -7.49 6.23 -1.56
C ILE A 56 -8.09 6.70 -0.24
N VAL A 57 -9.35 7.11 -0.27
CA VAL A 57 -10.11 7.51 0.93
C VAL A 57 -10.93 6.31 1.38
N VAL A 58 -10.73 5.88 2.63
CA VAL A 58 -11.37 4.69 3.21
C VAL A 58 -12.17 5.10 4.43
N THR A 59 -13.38 4.58 4.58
CA THR A 59 -14.19 4.75 5.80
C THR A 59 -13.55 4.03 6.98
N ILE A 60 -13.36 4.71 8.09
CA ILE A 60 -13.06 4.09 9.39
C ILE A 60 -14.40 3.79 10.08
N SER A 61 -14.87 2.56 9.89
CA SER A 61 -16.08 2.02 10.51
C SER A 61 -15.82 1.54 11.94
#